data_AF-A0A7X8HIM7-F1
#
_entry.id   AF-A0A7X8HIM7-F1
#
_cell.length_a   1.000
_cell.length_b   1.000
_cell.length_c   1.000
_cell.angle_alpha   90.00
_cell.angle_beta   90.00
_cell.angle_gamma   90.00
#
_symmetry.space_group_name_H-M   'P 1'
#
loop_
_entity.id
_entity.type
_entity.pdbx_description
1 polymer ?
#
loop_
_entity_poly.entity_id
_entity_poly.type
_entity_poly.pdbx_seq_one_letter_code
_entity_poly.pdbx_strand_id
1 'polypeptide(L)'
;MLTVELLNGGKAACTFTVQADYYREDGPWTVTVEPARKESLSWDLRQSGRWYDFSLRCDSDPSFYRRFAGRVETGEHGVSDPALGLVDF
;
A
#
# COMPACT_ATOMS: atom_id res chain seq x y z
N MET A 1 -1.13 0.31 -12.88
CA MET A 1 -1.05 -0.72 -11.83
C MET A 1 0.04 -0.28 -10.86
N LEU A 2 -0.17 -0.48 -9.57
CA LEU A 2 0.87 -0.37 -8.55
C LEU A 2 1.13 -1.77 -8.01
N THR A 3 2.39 -2.15 -7.87
CA THR A 3 2.81 -3.43 -7.27
C THR A 3 3.72 -3.15 -6.10
N VAL A 4 3.46 -3.83 -4.98
CA VAL A 4 4.28 -3.77 -3.76
C VAL A 4 4.80 -5.16 -3.48
N GLU A 5 6.12 -5.27 -3.34
CA GLU A 5 6.80 -6.50 -2.93
C GLU A 5 7.09 -6.47 -1.43
N LEU A 6 6.67 -7.53 -0.74
CA LEU A 6 6.81 -7.73 0.70
C LEU A 6 7.93 -8.74 0.93
N LEU A 7 9.05 -8.29 1.47
CA LEU A 7 10.21 -9.14 1.74
C LEU A 7 10.30 -9.49 3.22
N ASN A 8 10.35 -10.78 3.54
CA ASN A 8 10.72 -11.26 4.88
C ASN A 8 12.19 -11.72 4.89
N GLY A 9 13.07 -10.87 5.43
CA GLY A 9 14.48 -11.21 5.68
C GLY A 9 14.74 -11.93 7.01
N GLY A 10 13.70 -12.18 7.80
CA GLY A 10 13.76 -12.82 9.11
C GLY A 10 13.86 -14.34 9.06
N LYS A 11 13.84 -14.95 10.24
CA LYS A 11 13.97 -16.41 10.45
C LYS A 11 12.66 -17.13 10.75
N ALA A 12 11.57 -16.39 10.96
CA ALA A 12 10.22 -16.91 11.18
C ALA A 12 9.27 -16.23 10.19
N ALA A 13 8.14 -16.87 9.91
CA ALA A 13 7.09 -16.24 9.12
C ALA A 13 6.61 -14.95 9.79
N CYS A 14 6.28 -13.94 9.00
CA CYS A 14 5.68 -12.69 9.48
C CYS A 14 4.48 -12.33 8.61
N THR A 15 3.52 -11.62 9.18
CA THR A 15 2.32 -11.15 8.50
C THR A 15 2.40 -9.64 8.31
N PHE A 16 2.38 -9.23 7.05
CA PHE A 16 2.18 -7.83 6.69
C PHE A 16 0.69 -7.53 6.59
N THR A 17 0.28 -6.38 7.14
CA THR A 17 -1.05 -5.81 6.93
C THR A 17 -0.89 -4.53 6.12
N VAL A 18 -1.53 -4.46 4.96
CA VAL A 18 -1.57 -3.30 4.07
C VAL A 18 -2.97 -2.71 4.10
N GLN A 19 -3.09 -1.44 4.45
CA GLN A 19 -4.35 -0.71 4.51
C GLN A 19 -4.36 0.37 3.43
N ALA A 20 -5.50 0.57 2.77
CA ALA A 20 -5.73 1.76 1.96
C ALA A 20 -6.21 2.90 2.86
N ASP A 21 -5.66 4.10 2.67
CA ASP A 21 -5.93 5.24 3.56
C ASP A 21 -6.96 6.23 2.96
N TYR A 22 -6.76 6.78 1.75
CA TYR A 22 -7.63 7.85 1.20
C TYR A 22 -8.35 7.53 -0.11
N TYR A 23 -7.72 6.79 -1.03
CA TYR A 23 -8.18 6.71 -2.42
C TYR A 23 -8.91 5.42 -2.77
N ARG A 24 -9.08 4.53 -1.78
CA ARG A 24 -9.76 3.26 -1.93
C ARG A 24 -10.46 2.89 -0.63
N GLU A 25 -11.52 2.10 -0.75
CA GLU A 25 -12.34 1.62 0.36
C GLU A 25 -12.15 0.11 0.62
N ASP A 26 -11.34 -0.57 -0.18
CA ASP A 26 -11.03 -1.99 -0.01
C ASP A 26 -9.77 -2.22 0.84
N GLY A 27 -9.63 -3.45 1.32
CA GLY A 27 -8.64 -3.82 2.33
C GLY A 27 -9.20 -3.74 3.76
N PRO A 28 -8.34 -3.82 4.80
CA PRO A 28 -6.91 -4.11 4.71
C PRO A 28 -6.63 -5.52 4.16
N TRP A 29 -5.48 -5.70 3.52
CA TRP A 29 -4.99 -6.99 3.05
C TRP A 29 -3.93 -7.53 4.01
N THR A 30 -4.03 -8.82 4.32
CA THR A 30 -3.04 -9.52 5.14
C THR A 30 -2.28 -10.53 4.29
N VAL A 31 -0.95 -10.52 4.36
CA VAL A 31 -0.08 -11.45 3.65
C VAL A 31 0.96 -12.01 4.61
N THR A 32 0.92 -13.32 4.83
CA THR A 32 1.98 -14.03 5.55
C THR A 32 3.11 -14.36 4.58
N VAL A 33 4.33 -14.00 4.92
CA VAL A 33 5.53 -14.23 4.12
C VAL A 33 6.48 -15.13 4.90
N GLU A 34 6.82 -16.28 4.34
CA GLU A 34 7.76 -17.24 4.92
C GLU A 34 9.19 -16.67 5.02
N PRO A 35 10.06 -17.24 5.89
CA PRO A 35 11.45 -16.81 6.02
C PRO A 35 12.19 -16.79 4.67
N ALA A 36 12.93 -15.72 4.42
CA ALA A 36 13.70 -15.53 3.18
C ALA A 36 12.83 -15.67 1.91
N ARG A 37 11.57 -15.23 1.97
CA ARG A 37 10.65 -15.17 0.83
C ARG A 37 10.14 -13.76 0.59
N LYS A 38 9.49 -13.62 -0.56
CA LYS A 38 8.85 -12.40 -1.03
C LYS A 38 7.46 -12.74 -1.53
N GLU A 39 6.50 -11.89 -1.23
CA GLU A 39 5.16 -11.95 -1.80
C GLU A 39 4.82 -10.60 -2.43
N SER A 40 3.83 -10.56 -3.33
CA SER A 40 3.45 -9.33 -4.01
C SER A 40 1.95 -9.07 -3.94
N LEU A 41 1.59 -7.81 -3.72
CA LEU A 41 0.25 -7.29 -3.92
C LEU A 41 0.25 -6.33 -5.10
N SER A 42 -0.83 -6.35 -5.87
CA SER A 42 -0.98 -5.46 -7.03
C SER A 42 -2.39 -4.87 -7.08
N TRP A 43 -2.45 -3.57 -7.36
CA TRP A 43 -3.70 -2.83 -7.45
C TRP A 43 -3.82 -2.11 -8.79
N ASP A 44 -5.03 -2.19 -9.36
CA ASP A 44 -5.44 -1.28 -10.41
C ASP A 44 -5.89 0.05 -9.79
N LEU A 45 -5.31 1.14 -10.28
CA LEU A 45 -5.55 2.51 -9.77
C LEU A 45 -6.39 3.36 -10.73
N ARG A 46 -6.96 2.76 -11.80
CA ARG A 46 -7.75 3.53 -12.78
C ARG A 46 -8.94 4.24 -12.14
N GLN A 47 -9.62 3.61 -11.18
CA GLN A 47 -10.81 4.17 -10.53
C GLN A 47 -10.49 5.34 -9.59
N SER A 48 -9.26 5.44 -9.07
CA SER A 48 -8.81 6.51 -8.17
C SER A 48 -8.10 7.67 -8.91
N GLY A 49 -8.26 7.80 -10.22
CA GLY A 49 -7.50 8.79 -11.00
C GLY A 49 -5.98 8.56 -10.97
N ARG A 50 -5.57 7.31 -10.70
CA ARG A 50 -4.18 6.85 -10.50
C ARG A 50 -3.54 7.30 -9.18
N TRP A 51 -4.31 7.90 -8.27
CA TRP A 51 -3.86 8.20 -6.92
C TRP A 51 -3.85 6.95 -6.03
N TYR A 52 -2.88 6.88 -5.14
CA TYR A 52 -2.74 5.81 -4.17
C TYR A 52 -2.21 6.35 -2.84
N ASP A 53 -2.62 5.69 -1.76
CA ASP A 53 -2.13 5.93 -0.41
C ASP A 53 -2.36 4.66 0.39
N PHE A 54 -1.27 4.05 0.82
CA PHE A 54 -1.30 2.83 1.59
C PHE A 54 -0.37 2.93 2.78
N SER A 55 -0.84 2.39 3.90
CA SER A 55 -0.07 2.18 5.11
C SER A 55 0.17 0.68 5.34
N LEU A 56 1.37 0.34 5.80
CA LEU A 56 1.84 -1.03 5.91
C LEU A 56 2.48 -1.26 7.28
N ARG A 57 2.06 -2.33 7.94
CA ARG A 57 2.54 -2.80 9.26
C ARG A 57 2.97 -4.27 9.19
N CYS A 58 3.80 -4.71 10.13
CA CYS A 58 4.26 -6.10 10.24
C CYS A 58 4.07 -6.59 11.69
N ASP A 59 3.52 -7.78 11.88
CA ASP A 59 3.28 -8.36 13.22
C ASP A 59 4.57 -8.68 14.00
N SER A 60 5.65 -9.01 13.29
CA SER A 60 6.95 -9.36 13.88
C SER A 60 7.72 -8.16 14.44
N ASP A 61 7.32 -6.94 14.09
CA ASP A 61 7.91 -5.69 14.58
C ASP A 61 6.83 -4.59 14.69
N PRO A 62 6.29 -4.34 15.89
CA PRO A 62 5.27 -3.31 16.10
C PRO A 62 5.72 -1.89 15.74
N SER A 63 7.04 -1.64 15.64
CA SER A 63 7.58 -0.34 15.21
C SER A 63 7.69 -0.20 13.69
N PHE A 64 7.56 -1.31 12.96
CA PHE A 64 7.63 -1.31 11.51
C PHE A 64 6.38 -0.68 10.91
N TYR A 65 6.58 0.50 10.34
CA TYR A 65 5.56 1.23 9.60
C TYR A 65 6.13 1.81 8.32
N ARG A 66 5.41 1.64 7.22
CA ARG A 66 5.69 2.30 5.93
C ARG A 66 4.39 2.85 5.38
N ARG A 67 4.38 4.14 5.04
CA ARG A 67 3.32 4.75 4.23
C ARG A 67 3.91 5.12 2.89
N PHE A 68 3.20 4.81 1.82
CA PHE A 68 3.57 5.20 0.47
C PHE A 68 2.33 5.74 -0.24
N ALA A 69 2.42 7.01 -0.62
CA ALA A 69 1.36 7.76 -1.24
C ALA A 69 1.89 8.46 -2.49
N GLY A 70 1.03 8.66 -3.48
CA GLY A 70 1.38 9.37 -4.70
C GLY A 70 0.41 9.11 -5.83
N ARG A 71 0.84 9.46 -7.04
CA ARG A 71 0.09 9.23 -8.27
C ARG A 71 0.98 8.54 -9.29
N VAL A 72 0.44 7.58 -10.02
CA VAL A 72 1.14 7.00 -11.18
C VAL A 72 0.98 7.92 -12.38
N GLU A 73 2.07 8.56 -12.80
CA GLU A 73 2.10 9.42 -13.98
C GLU A 73 2.10 8.63 -15.28
N THR A 74 1.38 9.15 -16.28
CA THR A 74 1.23 8.50 -17.60
C THR A 74 1.44 9.43 -18.79
N GLY A 75 1.76 10.71 -18.56
CA GLY A 75 1.86 11.73 -19.62
C GLY A 75 0.52 12.31 -20.06
N GLU A 76 -0.58 11.59 -19.85
CA GLU A 76 -1.94 12.09 -20.06
C GLU A 76 -2.36 13.17 -19.03
N HIS A 77 -3.26 14.06 -19.44
CA HIS A 77 -3.91 14.99 -18.52
C HIS A 77 -4.56 14.23 -17.35
N GLY A 78 -4.37 14.76 -16.14
CA GLY A 78 -4.84 14.15 -14.89
C GLY A 78 -5.56 15.16 -14.01
N VAL A 79 -6.02 14.66 -12.87
CA VAL A 79 -6.63 15.48 -11.81
C VAL A 79 -5.60 15.66 -10.70
N SER A 80 -5.52 16.88 -10.15
CA SER A 80 -4.81 17.16 -8.90
C SER A 80 -5.28 16.24 -7.78
N ASP A 81 -4.51 16.14 -6.70
CA ASP A 81 -4.82 15.32 -5.53
C ASP A 81 -6.28 15.54 -5.06
N PRO A 82 -7.17 14.53 -5.17
CA PRO A 82 -8.57 14.64 -4.76
C PRO A 82 -8.75 14.73 -3.25
N ALA A 83 -7.79 14.25 -2.47
CA ALA A 83 -7.79 14.31 -1.02
C ALA A 83 -7.25 15.66 -0.50
N LEU A 84 -6.63 16.47 -1.35
CA LEU A 84 -6.16 17.80 -0.99
C LEU A 84 -7.34 18.67 -0.51
N GLY A 85 -7.33 19.01 0.78
CA GLY A 85 -8.37 19.82 1.42
C GLY A 85 -9.49 19.01 2.09
N LEU A 86 -9.43 17.68 2.07
CA LEU A 86 -10.19 16.87 3.01
C LEU A 86 -9.63 17.10 4.42
N VAL A 87 -10.53 17.21 5.40
CA VAL A 87 -10.17 17.27 6.82
C VAL A 87 -10.06 15.85 7.35
N ASP A 88 -8.91 15.54 7.97
CA ASP A 88 -8.75 14.31 8.74
C ASP A 88 -9.67 14.38 9.97
N PHE A 89 -10.61 13.44 10.08
CA PHE A 89 -11.50 13.30 11.24
C PHE A 89 -11.04 12.15 12.15
#